data_AF-A0A3D4NBF1-F1
#
_entry.id   AF-A0A3D4NBF1-F1
#
_cell.length_a   1.000
_cell.length_b   1.000
_cell.length_c   1.000
_cell.angle_alpha   90.00
_cell.angle_beta   90.00
_cell.angle_gamma   90.00
#
_symmetry.space_group_name_H-M   'P 1'
#
loop_
_entity.id
_entity.type
_entity.pdbx_description
1 polymer ?
#
loop_
_entity_poly.entity_id
_entity_poly.type
_entity_poly.pdbx_seq_one_letter_code
_entity_poly.pdbx_strand_id
1 'polypeptide(L)'
;MSAEELKQAVNLIKAGKKIEARVILEPIIVAEPQNIQAWVWEIETREHEAEKIKLMEACLLHNPDSNLIKKALAALKTQQEIPVSAVETKTPETLEAIRIDPFTEITEYQDEFIDSSTKKACPYCGELVDESAIECQACGRDLVVAEPEVGEEVNDKVKDEVENEVEEEVVIEKPKKKKWYRRTWIKILTFFLLMPVWCVIELSDPDARSGFKVMAGVLLVFFITLVSLFLYWFFTTNASRANLYNWYQYLSGQSTSSVPGEYVQVQGTIYNPGNSSFSLVELQAKVYDDNGDLLGTSTQYLDSKDLIPGTPTYFKMDVTSLLSPFQSGITNQQVLFYDDFSGKFNGWLENSGTEGETTYYEGQYRVTVSSANFDLWSNPQKSFTDSRVEVDTVRQDGPEGNRFGVQCRYADANNYYFAVISSDGYYGIGKVVDGEQTFLPKNGMQVTDTIFAGTAVNHIRFDCVGSRLTLYVNGDYVDAVDDNDLKVGDVGLLAGTFEEKGTQILFDNFAVFQP
;
A
#
# COMPACT_ATOMS: atom_id res chain seq x y z
N MET A 1 32.33 -20.26 -25.76
CA MET A 1 31.57 -19.00 -25.55
C MET A 1 31.97 -18.37 -24.22
N SER A 2 31.98 -19.14 -23.13
CA SER A 2 32.31 -18.67 -21.77
C SER A 2 33.61 -17.86 -21.59
N ALA A 3 34.69 -18.16 -22.31
CA ALA A 3 35.98 -17.46 -22.12
C ALA A 3 36.00 -16.00 -22.63
N GLU A 4 35.26 -15.69 -23.69
CA GLU A 4 35.22 -14.33 -24.27
C GLU A 4 34.24 -13.44 -23.49
N GLU A 5 33.13 -14.04 -23.04
CA GLU A 5 32.13 -13.43 -22.16
C GLU A 5 32.73 -13.14 -20.77
N LEU A 6 33.51 -14.07 -20.21
CA LEU A 6 34.23 -13.84 -18.95
C LEU A 6 35.22 -12.67 -19.08
N LYS A 7 35.94 -12.58 -20.20
CA LYS A 7 36.87 -11.46 -20.46
C LYS A 7 36.12 -10.12 -20.56
N GLN A 8 34.93 -10.13 -21.17
CA GLN A 8 34.07 -8.95 -21.25
C GLN A 8 33.58 -8.52 -19.85
N ALA A 9 33.12 -9.46 -19.03
CA ALA A 9 32.72 -9.18 -17.65
C ALA A 9 33.86 -8.56 -16.82
N VAL A 10 35.07 -9.10 -16.93
CA VAL A 10 36.26 -8.56 -16.23
C VAL A 10 36.57 -7.13 -16.66
N ASN A 11 36.42 -6.80 -17.94
CA ASN A 11 36.62 -5.43 -18.42
C ASN A 11 35.56 -4.47 -17.86
N LEU A 12 34.31 -4.91 -17.72
CA LEU A 12 33.23 -4.13 -17.11
C LEU A 12 33.48 -3.87 -15.62
N ILE A 13 33.96 -4.88 -14.88
CA ILE A 13 34.34 -4.73 -13.46
C ILE A 13 35.45 -3.69 -13.31
N LYS A 14 36.50 -3.77 -14.15
CA LYS A 14 37.59 -2.79 -14.16
C LYS A 14 37.14 -1.38 -14.52
N ALA A 15 36.05 -1.24 -15.27
CA ALA A 15 35.43 0.04 -15.60
C ALA A 15 34.42 0.52 -14.53
N GLY A 16 34.27 -0.18 -13.40
CA GLY A 16 33.33 0.16 -12.33
C GLY A 16 31.87 -0.24 -12.62
N LYS A 17 31.59 -0.84 -13.77
CA LYS A 17 30.25 -1.28 -14.21
C LYS A 17 29.90 -2.64 -13.63
N LYS A 18 29.83 -2.72 -12.30
CA LYS A 18 29.61 -3.98 -11.56
C LYS A 18 28.29 -4.68 -11.91
N ILE A 19 27.20 -3.92 -12.11
CA ILE A 19 25.87 -4.49 -12.43
C ILE A 19 25.88 -5.13 -13.83
N GLU A 20 26.42 -4.43 -14.83
CA GLU A 20 26.54 -4.96 -16.20
C GLU A 20 27.42 -6.22 -16.25
N ALA A 21 28.44 -6.31 -15.39
CA ALA A 21 29.28 -7.49 -15.28
C ALA A 21 28.52 -8.71 -14.72
N ARG A 22 27.63 -8.54 -13.74
CA ARG A 22 26.83 -9.63 -13.14
C ARG A 22 25.90 -10.28 -14.16
N VAL A 23 25.27 -9.48 -15.03
CA VAL A 23 24.41 -9.97 -16.12
C VAL A 23 25.14 -10.94 -17.05
N ILE A 24 26.47 -10.81 -17.17
CA ILE A 24 27.31 -11.69 -17.97
C ILE A 24 27.84 -12.88 -17.14
N LEU A 25 28.17 -12.67 -15.86
CA LEU A 25 28.75 -13.68 -14.98
C LEU A 25 27.73 -14.72 -14.51
N GLU A 26 26.49 -14.32 -14.18
CA GLU A 26 25.45 -15.20 -13.67
C GLU A 26 25.13 -16.35 -14.65
N PRO A 27 24.90 -16.11 -15.97
CA PRO A 27 24.71 -17.19 -16.93
C PRO A 27 25.91 -18.14 -17.06
N ILE A 28 27.14 -17.62 -16.95
CA ILE A 28 28.37 -18.44 -17.00
C ILE A 28 28.43 -19.36 -15.79
N ILE A 29 28.09 -18.85 -14.60
CA ILE A 29 28.07 -19.64 -13.37
C ILE A 29 27.00 -20.73 -13.42
N VAL A 30 25.81 -20.42 -13.95
CA VAL A 30 24.73 -21.40 -14.10
C VAL A 30 25.11 -22.50 -15.10
N ALA A 31 25.75 -22.14 -16.23
CA ALA A 31 26.16 -23.09 -17.26
C ALA A 31 27.39 -23.92 -16.86
N GLU A 32 28.35 -23.30 -16.16
CA GLU A 32 29.60 -23.91 -15.72
C GLU A 32 29.86 -23.66 -14.22
N PRO A 33 29.11 -24.30 -13.29
CA PRO A 33 29.26 -24.06 -11.86
C PRO A 33 30.65 -24.40 -11.29
N GLN A 34 31.44 -25.19 -12.04
CA GLN A 34 32.82 -25.55 -11.70
C GLN A 34 33.84 -24.45 -12.06
N ASN A 35 33.41 -23.37 -12.72
CA ASN A 35 34.27 -22.30 -13.17
C ASN A 35 34.54 -21.30 -12.04
N ILE A 36 35.56 -21.59 -11.22
CA ILE A 36 35.93 -20.78 -10.04
C ILE A 36 36.23 -19.32 -10.41
N GLN A 37 36.73 -19.03 -11.62
CA GLN A 37 37.04 -17.65 -12.02
C GLN A 37 35.77 -16.80 -12.14
N ALA A 38 34.69 -17.35 -12.70
CA ALA A 38 33.42 -16.64 -12.79
C ALA A 38 32.87 -16.32 -11.39
N TRP A 39 32.93 -17.30 -10.47
CA TRP A 39 32.54 -17.11 -9.06
C TRP A 39 33.37 -16.02 -8.36
N VAL A 40 34.69 -15.99 -8.56
CA VAL A 40 35.57 -14.98 -7.92
C VAL A 40 35.20 -13.57 -8.40
N TRP A 41 35.03 -13.38 -9.71
CA TRP A 41 34.64 -12.07 -10.25
C TRP A 41 33.24 -11.66 -9.80
N GLU A 42 32.32 -12.60 -9.68
CA GLU A 42 30.96 -12.35 -9.19
C GLU A 42 30.96 -11.89 -7.73
N ILE A 43 31.77 -12.54 -6.88
CA ILE A 43 31.98 -12.14 -5.48
C ILE A 43 32.57 -10.72 -5.38
N GLU A 44 33.51 -10.36 -6.26
CA GLU A 44 34.10 -9.02 -6.29
C GLU A 44 33.10 -7.93 -6.68
N THR A 45 32.03 -8.27 -7.40
CA THR A 45 30.99 -7.30 -7.71
C THR A 45 30.11 -6.94 -6.51
N ARG A 46 30.11 -7.73 -5.43
CA ARG A 46 29.29 -7.49 -4.24
C ARG A 46 29.95 -6.46 -3.31
N GLU A 47 29.14 -5.61 -2.70
CA GLU A 47 29.62 -4.53 -1.81
C GLU A 47 29.55 -4.95 -0.35
N HIS A 48 28.52 -5.71 0.03
CA HIS A 48 28.31 -6.20 1.38
C HIS A 48 28.99 -7.56 1.63
N GLU A 49 29.65 -7.70 2.79
CA GLU A 49 30.33 -8.94 3.18
C GLU A 49 29.37 -10.12 3.36
N ALA A 50 28.13 -9.87 3.80
CA ALA A 50 27.09 -10.90 3.93
C ALA A 50 26.73 -11.55 2.58
N GLU A 51 26.68 -10.77 1.50
CA GLU A 51 26.42 -11.29 0.14
C GLU A 51 27.62 -12.08 -0.39
N LYS A 52 28.85 -11.60 -0.11
CA LYS A 52 30.09 -12.31 -0.45
C LYS A 52 30.13 -13.68 0.22
N ILE A 53 29.74 -13.76 1.50
CA ILE A 53 29.67 -15.02 2.26
C ILE A 53 28.69 -16.00 1.60
N LYS A 54 27.46 -15.57 1.26
CA LYS A 54 26.47 -16.42 0.59
C LYS A 54 26.98 -16.96 -0.75
N LEU A 55 27.61 -16.11 -1.57
CA LEU A 55 28.19 -16.53 -2.85
C LEU A 55 29.37 -17.49 -2.67
N MET A 56 30.21 -17.27 -1.66
CA MET A 56 31.33 -18.18 -1.35
C MET A 56 30.83 -19.55 -0.90
N GLU A 57 29.76 -19.61 -0.10
CA GLU A 57 29.12 -20.86 0.32
C GLU A 57 28.50 -21.60 -0.88
N ALA A 58 27.80 -20.89 -1.76
CA ALA A 58 27.28 -21.44 -3.01
C ALA A 58 28.40 -21.95 -3.93
N CYS A 59 29.50 -21.21 -4.06
CA CYS A 59 30.66 -21.63 -4.83
C CYS A 59 31.27 -22.93 -4.29
N LEU A 60 31.33 -23.11 -2.96
CA LEU A 60 31.88 -24.31 -2.32
C LEU A 60 30.97 -25.53 -2.42
N LEU A 61 29.66 -25.35 -2.58
CA LEU A 61 28.73 -26.45 -2.86
C LEU A 61 29.08 -27.15 -4.17
N HIS A 62 29.44 -26.36 -5.19
CA HIS A 62 29.83 -26.89 -6.49
C HIS A 62 31.33 -27.19 -6.59
N ASN A 63 32.19 -26.49 -5.85
CA ASN A 63 33.65 -26.59 -5.91
C ASN A 63 34.26 -26.92 -4.52
N PRO A 64 33.97 -28.11 -3.95
CA PRO A 64 34.34 -28.43 -2.56
C PRO A 64 35.85 -28.46 -2.31
N ASP A 65 36.68 -28.60 -3.34
CA ASP A 65 38.13 -28.65 -3.23
C ASP A 65 38.83 -27.28 -3.34
N SER A 66 38.06 -26.20 -3.53
CA SER A 66 38.62 -24.86 -3.69
C SER A 66 39.18 -24.29 -2.38
N ASN A 67 40.48 -24.49 -2.16
CA ASN A 67 41.20 -23.94 -1.02
C ASN A 67 41.23 -22.39 -1.00
N LEU A 68 41.07 -21.75 -2.16
CA LEU A 68 41.03 -20.29 -2.27
C LEU A 68 39.77 -19.73 -1.62
N ILE A 69 38.60 -20.28 -1.96
CA ILE A 69 37.31 -19.82 -1.44
C ILE A 69 37.16 -20.19 0.05
N LYS A 70 37.62 -21.38 0.47
CA LYS A 70 37.64 -21.77 1.89
C LYS A 70 38.41 -20.79 2.76
N LYS A 71 39.60 -20.35 2.32
CA LYS A 71 40.43 -19.39 3.06
C LYS A 71 39.79 -18.01 3.12
N ALA A 72 39.24 -17.55 1.99
CA ALA A 72 38.61 -16.23 1.92
C ALA A 72 37.31 -16.16 2.74
N LEU A 73 36.51 -17.24 2.75
CA LEU A 73 35.33 -17.38 3.60
C LEU A 73 35.69 -17.38 5.09
N ALA A 74 36.74 -18.12 5.47
CA ALA A 74 37.22 -18.13 6.85
C ALA A 74 37.68 -16.73 7.31
N ALA A 75 38.41 -15.99 6.46
CA ALA A 75 38.85 -14.64 6.77
C ALA A 75 37.68 -13.66 7.00
N LEU A 76 36.64 -13.72 6.17
CA LEU A 76 35.45 -12.87 6.31
C LEU A 76 34.61 -13.23 7.55
N LYS A 77 34.46 -14.53 7.86
CA LYS A 77 33.75 -14.98 9.06
C LYS A 77 34.51 -14.59 10.35
N THR A 78 35.83 -14.68 10.36
CA THR A 78 36.64 -14.24 11.51
C THR A 78 36.60 -12.72 11.73
N GLN A 79 36.40 -11.92 10.68
CA GLN A 79 36.19 -10.47 10.81
C GLN A 79 34.83 -10.12 11.45
N GLN A 80 33.82 -10.98 11.30
CA GLN A 80 32.51 -10.84 11.95
C GLN A 80 32.49 -11.34 13.42
N GLU A 81 33.47 -12.14 13.84
CA GLU A 81 33.53 -12.77 15.17
C GLU A 81 34.47 -12.08 16.18
N ILE A 82 34.88 -10.82 15.97
CA ILE A 82 35.61 -10.08 17.02
C ILE A 82 34.68 -9.83 18.22
N PRO A 83 34.95 -10.40 19.41
CA PRO A 83 34.09 -10.22 20.58
C PRO A 83 34.37 -8.86 21.22
N VAL A 84 33.29 -8.14 21.54
CA VAL A 84 33.32 -7.08 22.55
C VAL A 84 33.57 -7.74 23.91
N SER A 85 34.83 -7.81 24.38
CA SER A 85 35.14 -7.76 25.83
C SER A 85 36.63 -7.58 26.14
N ALA A 86 36.86 -6.77 27.19
CA ALA A 86 38.05 -6.57 28.02
C ALA A 86 39.15 -5.60 27.52
N VAL A 87 39.01 -4.33 27.91
CA VAL A 87 40.17 -3.54 28.38
C VAL A 87 39.95 -3.25 29.87
N GLU A 88 41.01 -3.51 30.61
CA GLU A 88 41.11 -3.65 32.07
C GLU A 88 40.94 -2.34 32.85
N THR A 89 40.36 -2.48 34.04
CA THR A 89 40.30 -1.47 35.10
C THR A 89 41.67 -1.34 35.79
N LYS A 90 42.33 -0.18 35.68
CA LYS A 90 43.16 0.41 36.75
C LYS A 90 43.11 1.95 36.73
N THR A 91 42.43 2.48 37.75
CA THR A 91 42.58 3.75 38.49
C THR A 91 42.85 5.06 37.72
N PRO A 92 42.01 6.08 37.97
CA PRO A 92 42.54 7.41 38.28
C PRO A 92 42.06 7.90 39.66
N GLU A 93 43.02 8.28 40.50
CA GLU A 93 42.83 9.16 41.65
C GLU A 93 42.37 10.55 41.18
N THR A 94 41.27 11.07 41.77
CA THR A 94 40.95 12.47 42.19
C THR A 94 41.26 13.64 41.23
N LEU A 95 40.44 14.67 40.96
CA LEU A 95 39.31 15.41 41.55
C LEU A 95 38.61 16.10 40.33
N GLU A 96 37.37 16.56 40.28
CA GLU A 96 36.52 17.24 41.26
C GLU A 96 35.09 17.29 40.67
N ALA A 97 34.08 17.08 41.51
CA ALA A 97 32.67 17.15 41.13
C ALA A 97 32.10 18.53 41.49
N ILE A 98 31.41 19.19 40.55
CA ILE A 98 30.42 20.22 40.89
C ILE A 98 29.04 19.64 40.60
N ARG A 99 28.38 19.28 41.69
CA ARG A 99 26.96 18.96 41.80
C ARG A 99 26.22 20.27 42.05
N ILE A 100 25.13 20.55 41.35
CA ILE A 100 24.05 21.39 41.89
C ILE A 100 22.71 20.74 41.56
N ASP A 101 21.97 20.47 42.63
CA ASP A 101 20.63 19.88 42.70
C ASP A 101 19.55 20.85 42.17
N PRO A 102 18.38 20.32 41.78
CA PRO A 102 17.23 21.11 41.39
C PRO A 102 16.48 21.65 42.62
N PHE A 103 15.93 22.86 42.48
CA PHE A 103 15.07 23.63 43.41
C PHE A 103 15.73 24.49 44.50
N THR A 104 15.87 25.79 44.20
CA THR A 104 15.56 26.89 45.15
C THR A 104 15.25 28.20 44.42
N GLU A 105 13.95 28.50 44.35
CA GLU A 105 13.24 29.78 44.59
C GLU A 105 13.88 31.17 44.27
N ILE A 106 13.23 31.85 43.31
CA ILE A 106 12.75 33.26 43.27
C ILE A 106 13.71 34.39 43.73
N THR A 107 14.13 35.23 42.77
CA THR A 107 13.86 36.69 42.66
C THR A 107 14.62 37.24 41.44
N GLU A 108 13.90 37.63 40.39
CA GLU A 108 13.70 39.03 39.98
C GLU A 108 14.93 39.64 39.29
N TYR A 109 14.92 39.73 37.96
CA TYR A 109 15.31 40.94 37.20
C TYR A 109 14.99 40.75 35.69
N GLN A 110 13.88 41.42 35.30
CA GLN A 110 13.59 42.13 34.05
C GLN A 110 13.53 41.41 32.68
N ASP A 111 12.31 41.49 32.11
CA ASP A 111 11.95 41.38 30.70
C ASP A 111 12.89 42.14 29.75
N GLU A 112 13.30 41.48 28.67
CA GLU A 112 13.25 42.05 27.32
C GLU A 112 12.67 40.99 26.35
N PHE A 113 11.71 41.44 25.54
CA PHE A 113 10.83 40.64 24.69
C PHE A 113 11.15 40.92 23.20
N ILE A 114 10.99 39.88 22.36
CA ILE A 114 10.82 39.84 20.86
C ILE A 114 12.14 39.74 20.07
N ASP A 115 12.40 38.66 19.31
CA ASP A 115 11.76 38.43 17.99
C ASP A 115 11.33 36.99 17.68
N SER A 116 10.16 36.88 17.07
CA SER A 116 9.54 35.66 16.57
C SER A 116 10.21 35.21 15.28
N SER A 117 10.80 34.01 15.25
CA SER A 117 11.20 33.42 13.98
C SER A 117 9.94 33.04 13.18
N THR A 118 9.67 33.81 12.13
CA THR A 118 8.72 33.47 11.09
C THR A 118 9.17 32.17 10.42
N LYS A 119 8.32 31.14 10.46
CA LYS A 119 8.55 29.86 9.78
C LYS A 119 7.81 29.84 8.45
N LYS A 120 8.46 29.37 7.39
CA LYS A 120 7.86 29.13 6.06
C LYS A 120 7.77 27.62 5.80
N ALA A 121 6.76 27.19 5.06
CA ALA A 121 6.70 25.82 4.59
C ALA A 121 7.68 25.64 3.42
N CYS A 122 8.48 24.58 3.46
CA CYS A 122 9.28 24.16 2.32
C CYS A 122 8.35 23.84 1.13
N PRO A 123 8.54 24.45 -0.06
CA PRO A 123 7.67 24.24 -1.21
C PRO A 123 7.74 22.84 -1.80
N TYR A 124 8.72 22.02 -1.38
CA TYR A 124 8.92 20.66 -1.90
C TYR A 124 8.37 19.56 -0.98
N CYS A 125 8.50 19.70 0.34
CA CYS A 125 8.08 18.66 1.29
C CYS A 125 7.10 19.13 2.37
N GLY A 126 6.83 20.45 2.46
CA GLY A 126 5.89 21.03 3.43
C GLY A 126 6.43 21.23 4.84
N GLU A 127 7.68 20.82 5.13
CA GLU A 127 8.30 21.00 6.44
C GLU A 127 8.43 22.49 6.81
N LEU A 128 8.19 22.84 8.07
CA LEU A 128 8.32 24.21 8.56
C LEU A 128 9.80 24.54 8.80
N VAL A 129 10.37 25.34 7.91
CA VAL A 129 11.75 25.81 7.95
C VAL A 129 11.80 27.29 8.34
N ASP A 130 12.91 27.71 8.94
CA ASP A 130 13.12 29.15 9.23
C ASP A 130 13.12 29.96 7.92
N GLU A 131 12.64 31.19 7.97
CA GLU A 131 12.54 32.03 6.76
C GLU A 131 13.90 32.27 6.10
N SER A 132 14.99 32.25 6.89
CA SER A 132 16.38 32.36 6.46
C SER A 132 17.02 31.05 5.98
N ALA A 133 16.32 29.91 6.05
CA ALA A 133 16.85 28.62 5.60
C ALA A 133 17.06 28.62 4.08
N ILE A 134 18.30 28.33 3.68
CA ILE A 134 18.77 28.22 2.30
C ILE A 134 18.59 26.80 1.77
N GLU A 135 18.63 25.80 2.63
CA GLU A 135 18.43 24.38 2.32
C GLU A 135 17.43 23.77 3.31
N CYS A 136 16.55 22.90 2.83
CA CYS A 136 15.62 22.19 3.70
C CYS A 136 16.29 20.95 4.32
N GLN A 137 16.46 20.93 5.64
CA GLN A 137 17.07 19.80 6.36
C GLN A 137 16.30 18.48 6.25
N ALA A 138 15.01 18.51 5.91
CA ALA A 138 14.18 17.32 5.78
C ALA A 138 14.26 16.66 4.39
N CYS A 139 14.41 17.45 3.32
CA CYS A 139 14.43 16.93 1.95
C CYS A 139 15.75 17.18 1.19
N GLY A 140 16.70 17.90 1.79
CA GLY A 140 18.03 18.17 1.23
C GLY A 140 18.03 19.03 -0.03
N ARG A 141 16.96 19.81 -0.25
CA ARG A 141 16.81 20.67 -1.44
C ARG A 141 17.03 22.14 -1.09
N ASP A 142 17.72 22.83 -1.99
CA ASP A 142 17.91 24.27 -1.92
C ASP A 142 16.57 25.01 -2.09
N LEU A 143 16.35 25.98 -1.21
CA LEU A 143 15.16 26.82 -1.10
C LEU A 143 15.33 28.16 -1.83
N VAL A 144 16.50 28.38 -2.46
CA VAL A 144 16.79 29.59 -3.24
C VAL A 144 16.03 29.53 -4.56
N VAL A 145 15.09 30.45 -4.75
CA VAL A 145 14.42 30.67 -6.03
C VAL A 145 15.40 31.39 -6.95
N ALA A 146 15.89 30.72 -7.99
CA ALA A 146 16.65 31.36 -9.05
C ALA A 146 15.75 32.36 -9.79
N GLU A 147 16.16 33.63 -9.86
CA GLU A 147 15.54 34.62 -10.74
C GLU A 147 15.73 34.19 -12.21
N PRO A 148 14.74 34.43 -13.09
CA PRO A 148 14.80 33.95 -14.46
C PRO A 148 15.84 34.74 -15.26
N GLU A 149 16.84 34.03 -15.77
CA GLU A 149 17.70 34.49 -16.86
C GLU A 149 16.82 34.76 -18.10
N VAL A 150 16.72 36.02 -18.52
CA VAL A 150 16.19 36.39 -19.84
C VAL A 150 17.36 36.75 -20.73
N GLY A 151 17.41 36.03 -21.84
CA GLY A 151 18.50 35.95 -22.80
C GLY A 151 18.95 37.24 -23.46
N GLU A 152 20.17 37.14 -23.99
CA GLU A 152 20.82 38.02 -24.95
C GLU A 152 19.89 38.44 -26.11
N GLU A 153 19.88 39.74 -26.43
CA GLU A 153 19.55 40.22 -27.78
C GLU A 153 20.73 40.97 -28.39
N VAL A 154 20.98 40.64 -29.67
CA VAL A 154 22.05 41.12 -30.52
C VAL A 154 21.78 42.55 -31.01
N ASN A 155 22.78 43.41 -30.82
CA ASN A 155 23.16 44.65 -31.55
C ASN A 155 22.16 45.28 -32.55
N ASP A 156 21.85 46.57 -32.35
CA ASP A 156 22.23 47.63 -33.31
C ASP A 156 22.14 49.06 -32.70
N LYS A 157 23.19 49.88 -32.96
CA LYS A 157 23.27 51.37 -32.98
C LYS A 157 23.03 52.17 -31.68
N VAL A 158 24.06 52.71 -31.01
CA VAL A 158 24.91 53.91 -31.30
C VAL A 158 24.21 55.26 -31.04
N LYS A 159 24.71 55.96 -29.99
CA LYS A 159 24.74 57.43 -29.69
C LYS A 159 23.41 58.11 -29.30
N ASP A 160 23.32 59.11 -28.42
CA ASP A 160 24.21 59.84 -27.51
C ASP A 160 23.28 60.62 -26.53
N GLU A 161 23.78 60.97 -25.34
CA GLU A 161 23.45 62.15 -24.50
C GLU A 161 22.00 62.41 -24.02
N VAL A 162 21.71 62.21 -22.72
CA VAL A 162 21.69 63.25 -21.65
C VAL A 162 20.58 64.29 -21.83
N GLU A 163 19.46 64.14 -21.13
CA GLU A 163 18.92 65.15 -20.19
C GLU A 163 17.68 64.62 -19.45
N ASN A 164 17.71 64.76 -18.12
CA ASN A 164 16.56 64.57 -17.24
C ASN A 164 15.71 65.84 -17.29
N GLU A 165 14.44 65.74 -17.65
CA GLU A 165 13.41 66.70 -17.21
C GLU A 165 12.09 65.98 -16.91
N VAL A 166 11.49 66.42 -15.82
CA VAL A 166 10.36 65.83 -15.09
C VAL A 166 9.05 66.25 -15.76
N GLU A 167 8.20 65.30 -16.17
CA GLU A 167 6.79 65.56 -16.44
C GLU A 167 5.89 64.53 -15.74
N GLU A 168 4.92 65.04 -14.99
CA GLU A 168 3.87 64.30 -14.29
C GLU A 168 2.96 63.56 -15.29
N GLU A 169 3.04 62.22 -15.34
CA GLU A 169 1.99 61.42 -15.98
C GLU A 169 0.91 60.99 -14.97
N VAL A 170 -0.25 61.60 -15.14
CA VAL A 170 -1.54 61.24 -14.52
C VAL A 170 -1.82 59.74 -14.71
N VAL A 171 -1.84 58.99 -13.61
CA VAL A 171 -2.32 57.59 -13.61
C VAL A 171 -3.82 57.58 -13.88
N ILE A 172 -4.20 57.38 -15.15
CA ILE A 172 -5.57 57.02 -15.50
C ILE A 172 -5.76 55.55 -15.08
N GLU A 173 -6.42 55.33 -13.94
CA GLU A 173 -6.92 54.01 -13.57
C GLU A 173 -7.81 53.46 -14.69
N LYS A 174 -7.33 52.45 -15.43
CA LYS A 174 -8.19 51.69 -16.34
C LYS A 174 -9.30 51.04 -15.52
N PRO A 175 -10.60 51.25 -15.84
CA PRO A 175 -11.68 50.70 -15.04
C PRO A 175 -11.63 49.16 -15.08
N LYS A 176 -11.57 48.53 -13.89
CA LYS A 176 -11.73 47.08 -13.72
C LYS A 176 -12.95 46.62 -14.53
N LYS A 177 -12.73 45.83 -15.59
CA LYS A 177 -13.81 45.21 -16.37
C LYS A 177 -14.71 44.42 -15.42
N LYS A 178 -15.89 44.95 -15.07
CA LYS A 178 -16.91 44.22 -14.30
C LYS A 178 -17.33 43.01 -15.14
N LYS A 179 -17.05 41.81 -14.63
CA LYS A 179 -17.41 40.53 -15.26
C LYS A 179 -18.91 40.50 -15.58
N TRP A 180 -19.25 40.62 -16.86
CA TRP A 180 -20.63 40.73 -17.37
C TRP A 180 -21.52 39.52 -17.01
N TYR A 181 -20.92 38.34 -16.83
CA TYR A 181 -21.67 37.10 -16.53
C TYR A 181 -22.45 37.17 -15.20
N ARG A 182 -21.95 37.87 -14.17
CA ARG A 182 -22.58 37.88 -12.84
C ARG A 182 -23.99 38.49 -12.83
N ARG A 183 -24.25 39.51 -13.65
CA ARG A 183 -25.58 40.14 -13.75
C ARG A 183 -26.58 39.28 -14.53
N THR A 184 -26.12 38.57 -15.54
CA THR A 184 -26.97 37.69 -16.37
C THR A 184 -27.42 36.47 -15.58
N TRP A 185 -26.52 35.85 -14.81
CA TRP A 185 -26.85 34.70 -13.95
C TRP A 185 -27.84 35.05 -12.84
N ILE A 186 -27.71 36.23 -12.23
CA ILE A 186 -28.69 36.69 -11.22
C ILE A 186 -30.09 36.80 -11.85
N LYS A 187 -30.21 37.38 -13.04
CA LYS A 187 -31.51 37.52 -13.73
C LYS A 187 -32.14 36.15 -14.07
N ILE A 188 -31.33 35.22 -14.55
CA ILE A 188 -31.77 33.85 -14.86
C ILE A 188 -32.24 33.16 -13.57
N LEU A 189 -31.45 33.23 -12.50
CA LEU A 189 -31.78 32.62 -11.22
C LEU A 189 -33.08 33.21 -10.63
N THR A 190 -33.25 34.53 -10.68
CA THR A 190 -34.48 35.20 -10.22
C THR A 190 -35.70 34.77 -11.06
N PHE A 191 -35.56 34.62 -12.37
CA PHE A 191 -36.64 34.13 -13.23
C PHE A 191 -37.10 32.72 -12.83
N PHE A 192 -36.16 31.80 -12.65
CA PHE A 192 -36.47 30.42 -12.25
C PHE A 192 -37.03 30.32 -10.81
N LEU A 193 -36.66 31.22 -9.91
CA LEU A 193 -37.14 31.22 -8.52
C LEU A 193 -38.55 31.81 -8.38
N LEU A 194 -38.89 32.82 -9.20
CA LEU A 194 -40.21 33.46 -9.20
C LEU A 194 -41.25 32.73 -10.05
N MET A 195 -40.82 31.98 -11.06
CA MET A 195 -41.69 31.19 -11.93
C MET A 195 -42.64 30.21 -11.20
N PRO A 196 -42.18 29.35 -10.27
CA PRO A 196 -43.06 28.44 -9.54
C PRO A 196 -44.01 29.20 -8.60
N VAL A 197 -43.57 30.31 -8.02
CA VAL A 197 -44.39 31.17 -7.15
C VAL A 197 -45.55 31.77 -7.93
N TRP A 198 -45.29 32.28 -9.14
CA TRP A 198 -46.35 32.78 -10.03
C TRP A 198 -47.36 31.69 -10.41
N CYS A 199 -46.89 30.48 -10.74
CA CYS A 199 -47.78 29.38 -11.10
C CYS A 199 -48.72 29.00 -9.94
N VAL A 200 -48.21 28.97 -8.70
CA VAL A 200 -49.02 28.67 -7.51
C VAL A 200 -50.05 29.78 -7.24
N ILE A 201 -49.66 31.05 -7.38
CA ILE A 201 -50.59 32.18 -7.20
C ILE A 201 -51.71 32.14 -8.24
N GLU A 202 -51.39 31.93 -9.51
CA GLU A 202 -52.37 31.91 -10.60
C GLU A 202 -53.34 30.71 -10.50
N LEU A 203 -52.85 29.55 -10.04
CA LEU A 203 -53.70 28.38 -9.77
C LEU A 203 -54.60 28.55 -8.53
N SER A 204 -54.21 29.40 -7.58
CA SER A 204 -54.99 29.68 -6.37
C SER A 204 -56.07 30.74 -6.57
N ASP A 205 -56.00 31.53 -7.65
CA ASP A 205 -56.97 32.59 -7.94
C ASP A 205 -58.27 32.00 -8.54
N PRO A 206 -59.43 32.14 -7.86
CA PRO A 206 -60.70 31.65 -8.38
C PRO A 206 -61.13 32.36 -9.68
N ASP A 207 -60.75 33.63 -9.87
CA ASP A 207 -61.22 34.49 -10.96
C ASP A 207 -60.30 34.44 -12.20
N ALA A 208 -59.18 33.72 -12.13
CA ALA A 208 -58.25 33.58 -13.25
C ALA A 208 -58.86 32.81 -14.45
N ARG A 209 -58.55 33.28 -15.66
CA ARG A 209 -59.05 32.71 -16.93
C ARG A 209 -58.57 31.27 -17.10
N SER A 210 -59.46 30.40 -17.60
CA SER A 210 -59.18 28.97 -17.78
C SER A 210 -57.90 28.67 -18.57
N GLY A 211 -57.60 29.46 -19.62
CA GLY A 211 -56.38 29.30 -20.40
C GLY A 211 -55.09 29.58 -19.62
N PHE A 212 -55.10 30.56 -18.70
CA PHE A 212 -53.94 30.87 -17.86
C PHE A 212 -53.72 29.79 -16.78
N LYS A 213 -54.79 29.23 -16.21
CA LYS A 213 -54.71 28.09 -15.27
C LYS A 213 -54.08 26.86 -15.91
N VAL A 214 -54.44 26.54 -17.16
CA VAL A 214 -53.83 25.42 -17.90
C VAL A 214 -52.34 25.66 -18.14
N MET A 215 -51.96 26.87 -18.57
CA MET A 215 -50.55 27.23 -18.77
C MET A 215 -49.74 27.17 -17.47
N ALA A 216 -50.26 27.72 -16.37
CA ALA A 216 -49.62 27.67 -15.06
C ALA A 216 -49.42 26.23 -14.57
N GLY A 217 -50.42 25.35 -14.78
CA GLY A 217 -50.32 23.93 -14.44
C GLY A 217 -49.22 23.21 -15.24
N VAL A 218 -49.17 23.40 -16.56
CA VAL A 218 -48.14 22.78 -17.42
C VAL A 218 -46.73 23.26 -17.05
N LEU A 219 -46.56 24.57 -16.81
CA LEU A 219 -45.27 25.14 -16.43
C LEU A 219 -44.81 24.67 -15.05
N LEU A 220 -45.73 24.53 -14.08
CA LEU A 220 -45.41 24.01 -12.75
C LEU A 220 -44.97 22.55 -12.80
N VAL A 221 -45.69 21.70 -13.54
CA VAL A 221 -45.31 20.28 -13.72
C VAL A 221 -43.94 20.18 -14.39
N PHE A 222 -43.70 20.93 -15.46
CA PHE A 222 -42.40 20.97 -16.14
C PHE A 222 -41.27 21.40 -15.21
N PHE A 223 -41.50 22.43 -14.38
CA PHE A 223 -40.52 22.89 -13.41
C PHE A 223 -40.22 21.82 -12.36
N ILE A 224 -41.25 21.16 -11.80
CA ILE A 224 -41.07 20.06 -10.84
C ILE A 224 -40.25 18.94 -11.46
N THR A 225 -40.59 18.50 -12.68
CA THR A 225 -39.85 17.43 -13.38
C THR A 225 -38.39 17.81 -13.62
N LEU A 226 -38.12 19.04 -14.04
CA LEU A 226 -36.75 19.52 -14.31
C LEU A 226 -35.94 19.61 -13.01
N VAL A 227 -36.53 20.08 -11.91
CA VAL A 227 -35.89 20.10 -10.59
C VAL A 227 -35.65 18.68 -10.08
N SER A 228 -36.60 17.75 -10.23
CA SER A 228 -36.40 16.35 -9.85
C SER A 228 -35.27 15.69 -10.64
N LEU A 229 -35.17 15.92 -11.95
CA LEU A 229 -34.06 15.42 -12.77
C LEU A 229 -32.73 16.05 -12.38
N PHE A 230 -32.72 17.36 -12.08
CA PHE A 230 -31.52 18.04 -11.59
C PHE A 230 -31.08 17.51 -10.23
N LEU A 231 -32.00 17.34 -9.28
CA LEU A 231 -31.70 16.75 -7.96
C LEU A 231 -31.25 15.30 -8.10
N TYR A 232 -31.88 14.50 -8.97
CA TYR A 232 -31.44 13.14 -9.27
C TYR A 232 -30.01 13.15 -9.79
N TRP A 233 -29.70 13.94 -10.82
CA TRP A 233 -28.33 14.06 -11.33
C TRP A 233 -27.35 14.56 -10.24
N PHE A 234 -27.73 15.59 -9.49
CA PHE A 234 -26.91 16.20 -8.44
C PHE A 234 -26.64 15.26 -7.26
N PHE A 235 -27.58 14.39 -6.90
CA PHE A 235 -27.37 13.42 -5.81
C PHE A 235 -26.80 12.08 -6.29
N THR A 236 -26.93 11.74 -7.57
CA THR A 236 -26.43 10.45 -8.09
C THR A 236 -25.02 10.53 -8.68
N THR A 237 -24.55 11.69 -9.16
CA THR A 237 -23.19 11.78 -9.68
C THR A 237 -22.15 11.96 -8.57
N ASN A 238 -21.08 11.16 -8.61
CA ASN A 238 -20.03 11.18 -7.59
C ASN A 238 -19.31 12.55 -7.49
N ALA A 239 -19.19 13.27 -8.60
CA ALA A 239 -18.49 14.57 -8.64
C ALA A 239 -19.25 15.69 -7.91
N SER A 240 -20.58 15.72 -7.97
CA SER A 240 -21.39 16.74 -7.28
C SER A 240 -21.46 16.50 -5.78
N ARG A 241 -21.47 15.23 -5.34
CA ARG A 241 -21.40 14.86 -3.92
C ARG A 241 -20.09 15.30 -3.27
N ALA A 242 -18.96 15.09 -3.95
CA ALA A 242 -17.65 15.54 -3.50
C ALA A 242 -17.57 17.07 -3.39
N ASN A 243 -18.08 17.80 -4.39
CA ASN A 243 -18.10 19.27 -4.36
C ASN A 243 -19.04 19.83 -3.28
N LEU A 244 -20.19 19.19 -3.03
CA LEU A 244 -21.10 19.60 -1.98
C LEU A 244 -20.49 19.39 -0.59
N TYR A 245 -19.77 18.28 -0.39
CA TYR A 245 -19.03 18.00 0.84
C TYR A 245 -17.93 19.03 1.08
N ASN A 246 -17.10 19.31 0.08
CA ASN A 246 -16.04 20.33 0.16
C ASN A 246 -16.63 21.72 0.44
N TRP A 247 -17.77 22.06 -0.17
CA TRP A 247 -18.45 23.34 0.05
C TRP A 247 -19.09 23.43 1.44
N TYR A 248 -19.68 22.34 1.93
CA TYR A 248 -20.19 22.25 3.30
C TYR A 248 -19.07 22.43 4.32
N GLN A 249 -17.92 21.77 4.13
CA GLN A 249 -16.73 21.90 4.98
C GLN A 249 -16.18 23.34 5.01
N TYR A 250 -16.17 24.01 3.84
CA TYR A 250 -15.79 25.42 3.74
C TYR A 250 -16.78 26.34 4.49
N LEU A 251 -18.08 26.09 4.38
CA LEU A 251 -19.12 26.90 5.03
C LEU A 251 -19.20 26.67 6.54
N SER A 252 -18.95 25.45 7.01
CA SER A 252 -18.98 25.09 8.43
C SER A 252 -17.69 25.45 9.17
N GLY A 253 -16.67 25.94 8.47
CA GLY A 253 -15.33 26.15 9.05
C GLY A 253 -14.65 24.84 9.48
N GLN A 254 -15.17 23.69 9.05
CA GLN A 254 -14.59 22.39 9.35
C GLN A 254 -13.30 22.10 8.60
N SER A 255 -12.91 22.94 7.62
CA SER A 255 -11.58 22.87 7.01
C SER A 255 -10.44 23.08 8.01
N THR A 256 -10.72 23.67 9.18
CA THR A 256 -9.71 23.94 10.23
C THR A 256 -10.16 23.51 11.62
N SER A 257 -11.27 22.78 11.74
CA SER A 257 -11.77 22.33 13.04
C SER A 257 -11.29 20.91 13.29
N SER A 258 -10.13 20.80 13.94
CA SER A 258 -9.64 19.56 14.55
C SER A 258 -10.71 19.05 15.52
N VAL A 259 -11.52 18.10 15.08
CA VAL A 259 -12.32 17.28 15.99
C VAL A 259 -11.31 16.53 16.86
N PRO A 260 -11.41 16.59 18.20
CA PRO A 260 -10.55 15.82 19.07
C PRO A 260 -10.84 14.33 18.85
N GLY A 261 -9.95 13.68 18.11
CA GLY A 261 -9.97 12.30 17.65
C GLY A 261 -8.82 12.18 16.66
N GLU A 262 -7.90 11.26 16.91
CA GLU A 262 -6.59 11.18 16.25
C GLU A 262 -6.70 11.24 14.72
N TYR A 263 -5.85 12.04 14.09
CA TYR A 263 -5.67 11.99 12.64
C TYR A 263 -5.23 10.59 12.24
N VAL A 264 -6.03 9.88 11.45
CA VAL A 264 -5.70 8.52 10.99
C VAL A 264 -5.11 8.60 9.59
N GLN A 265 -3.85 8.19 9.50
CA GLN A 265 -3.08 8.23 8.27
C GLN A 265 -2.48 6.86 7.98
N VAL A 266 -2.69 6.37 6.76
CA VAL A 266 -1.96 5.22 6.25
C VAL A 266 -0.66 5.74 5.65
N GLN A 267 0.47 5.30 6.20
CA GLN A 267 1.80 5.61 5.68
C GLN A 267 2.51 4.32 5.32
N GLY A 268 3.27 4.33 4.23
CA GLY A 268 4.03 3.17 3.81
C GLY A 268 5.10 3.52 2.81
N THR A 269 5.85 2.50 2.41
CA THR A 269 6.92 2.62 1.43
C THR A 269 6.68 1.64 0.31
N ILE A 270 6.74 2.11 -0.93
CA ILE A 270 6.68 1.27 -2.12
C ILE A 270 8.10 1.09 -2.62
N TYR A 271 8.46 -0.17 -2.87
CA TYR A 271 9.74 -0.52 -3.48
C TYR A 271 9.51 -1.01 -4.91
N ASN A 272 10.05 -0.28 -5.88
CA ASN A 272 10.08 -0.71 -7.28
C ASN A 272 11.42 -1.40 -7.56
N PRO A 273 11.48 -2.74 -7.74
CA PRO A 273 12.72 -3.43 -8.06
C PRO A 273 13.25 -3.13 -9.48
N GLY A 274 12.42 -2.57 -10.37
CA GLY A 274 12.83 -2.20 -11.74
C GLY A 274 12.79 -3.35 -12.76
N ASN A 275 12.31 -4.53 -12.38
CA ASN A 275 12.34 -5.73 -13.24
C ASN A 275 11.28 -5.73 -14.36
N SER A 276 10.20 -4.96 -14.21
CA SER A 276 9.06 -4.91 -15.13
C SER A 276 8.56 -3.49 -15.32
N SER A 277 8.16 -3.14 -16.55
CA SER A 277 7.54 -1.85 -16.85
C SER A 277 6.07 -1.84 -16.44
N PHE A 278 5.63 -0.79 -15.74
CA PHE A 278 4.23 -0.52 -15.40
C PHE A 278 3.97 0.99 -15.55
N SER A 279 2.70 1.39 -15.64
CA SER A 279 2.32 2.79 -15.83
C SER A 279 1.79 3.48 -14.56
N LEU A 280 1.14 2.72 -13.70
CA LEU A 280 0.34 3.24 -12.60
C LEU A 280 0.35 2.24 -11.44
N VAL A 281 0.43 2.74 -10.22
CA VAL A 281 0.15 1.98 -9.00
C VAL A 281 -1.08 2.58 -8.33
N GLU A 282 -2.07 1.74 -8.06
CA GLU A 282 -3.25 2.11 -7.26
C GLU A 282 -3.03 1.67 -5.81
N LEU A 283 -3.09 2.62 -4.89
CA LEU A 283 -3.13 2.37 -3.46
C LEU A 283 -4.56 2.54 -2.98
N GLN A 284 -5.08 1.53 -2.29
CA GLN A 284 -6.43 1.56 -1.74
C GLN A 284 -6.39 1.34 -0.23
N ALA A 285 -6.96 2.28 0.51
CA ALA A 285 -7.16 2.17 1.95
C ALA A 285 -8.66 2.01 2.22
N LYS A 286 -9.04 0.96 2.96
CA LYS A 286 -10.41 0.72 3.43
C LYS A 286 -10.44 0.83 4.93
N VAL A 287 -11.45 1.49 5.46
CA VAL A 287 -11.60 1.70 6.91
C VAL A 287 -12.89 1.06 7.36
N TYR A 288 -12.80 0.22 8.39
CA TYR A 288 -13.91 -0.51 8.98
C TYR A 288 -14.15 -0.02 10.40
N ASP A 289 -15.39 -0.07 10.88
CA ASP A 289 -15.71 0.22 12.28
C ASP A 289 -15.50 -1.00 13.19
N ASP A 290 -15.74 -0.83 14.49
CA ASP A 290 -15.61 -1.90 15.49
C ASP A 290 -16.59 -3.07 15.26
N ASN A 291 -17.65 -2.86 14.47
CA ASN A 291 -18.60 -3.90 14.07
C ASN A 291 -18.22 -4.55 12.73
N GLY A 292 -17.09 -4.13 12.14
CA GLY A 292 -16.61 -4.58 10.86
C GLY A 292 -17.27 -3.94 9.64
N ASP A 293 -18.13 -2.94 9.82
CA ASP A 293 -18.83 -2.27 8.72
C ASP A 293 -17.88 -1.32 7.97
N LEU A 294 -17.86 -1.39 6.64
CA LEU A 294 -17.04 -0.51 5.81
C LEU A 294 -17.52 0.95 5.92
N LEU A 295 -16.70 1.78 6.56
CA LEU A 295 -16.93 3.21 6.71
C LEU A 295 -16.63 3.98 5.43
N GLY A 296 -15.60 3.56 4.68
CA GLY A 296 -15.26 4.17 3.40
C GLY A 296 -13.98 3.62 2.77
N THR A 297 -13.69 4.11 1.57
CA THR A 297 -12.48 3.77 0.81
C THR A 297 -11.81 5.04 0.32
N SER A 298 -10.50 5.12 0.47
CA SER A 298 -9.65 6.15 -0.11
C SER A 298 -8.73 5.49 -1.13
N THR A 299 -8.65 6.07 -2.31
CA THR A 299 -7.76 5.59 -3.39
C THR A 299 -6.78 6.69 -3.75
N GLN A 300 -5.50 6.35 -3.81
CA GLN A 300 -4.43 7.20 -4.31
C GLN A 300 -3.75 6.52 -5.50
N TYR A 301 -3.50 7.28 -6.54
CA TYR A 301 -2.78 6.81 -7.73
C TYR A 301 -1.37 7.39 -7.74
N LEU A 302 -0.38 6.55 -8.02
CA LEU A 302 1.02 6.94 -8.19
C LEU A 302 1.46 6.62 -9.62
N ASP A 303 2.01 7.61 -10.32
CA ASP A 303 2.56 7.39 -11.66
C ASP A 303 3.87 6.59 -11.52
N SER A 304 4.13 5.70 -12.47
CA SER A 304 5.42 5.03 -12.63
C SER A 304 6.64 5.95 -12.51
N LYS A 305 6.51 7.22 -12.93
CA LYS A 305 7.57 8.25 -12.85
C LYS A 305 7.91 8.63 -11.41
N ASP A 306 6.95 8.52 -10.51
CA ASP A 306 7.13 8.83 -9.09
C ASP A 306 7.83 7.67 -8.35
N LEU A 307 7.82 6.47 -8.94
CA LEU A 307 8.37 5.23 -8.39
C LEU A 307 9.74 4.89 -8.98
N ILE A 308 10.76 5.63 -8.55
CA ILE A 308 12.14 5.48 -9.04
C ILE A 308 12.66 4.06 -8.74
N PRO A 309 13.12 3.29 -9.75
CA PRO A 309 13.66 1.96 -9.56
C PRO A 309 14.80 1.92 -8.52
N GLY A 310 14.75 0.95 -7.61
CA GLY A 310 15.73 0.77 -6.54
C GLY A 310 15.62 1.79 -5.40
N THR A 311 14.71 2.76 -5.46
CA THR A 311 14.52 3.77 -4.41
C THR A 311 13.18 3.58 -3.70
N PRO A 312 13.16 3.53 -2.36
CA PRO A 312 11.91 3.51 -1.60
C PRO A 312 11.11 4.80 -1.82
N THR A 313 9.85 4.69 -2.21
CA THR A 313 8.93 5.82 -2.37
C THR A 313 7.93 5.84 -1.23
N TYR A 314 7.94 6.91 -0.44
CA TYR A 314 7.01 7.08 0.67
C TYR A 314 5.65 7.58 0.18
N PHE A 315 4.57 6.98 0.69
CA PHE A 315 3.21 7.47 0.46
C PHE A 315 2.50 7.78 1.78
N LYS A 316 1.52 8.68 1.69
CA LYS A 316 0.69 9.08 2.81
C LYS A 316 -0.75 9.27 2.34
N MET A 317 -1.66 8.49 2.92
CA MET A 317 -3.10 8.60 2.66
C MET A 317 -3.81 9.06 3.94
N ASP A 318 -4.43 10.23 3.88
CA ASP A 318 -5.33 10.70 4.94
C ASP A 318 -6.67 9.95 4.83
N VAL A 319 -6.99 9.15 5.84
CA VAL A 319 -8.26 8.41 5.93
C VAL A 319 -9.15 8.94 7.04
N THR A 320 -8.79 10.06 7.67
CA THR A 320 -9.55 10.67 8.77
C THR A 320 -10.99 11.00 8.35
N SER A 321 -11.18 11.44 7.10
CA SER A 321 -12.52 11.72 6.57
C SER A 321 -13.41 10.47 6.47
N LEU A 322 -12.81 9.28 6.36
CA LEU A 322 -13.53 8.00 6.29
C LEU A 322 -14.13 7.59 7.64
N LEU A 323 -13.58 8.09 8.75
CA LEU A 323 -14.12 7.85 10.09
C LEU A 323 -15.39 8.66 10.39
N SER A 324 -15.82 9.50 9.44
CA SER A 324 -17.05 10.27 9.61
C SER A 324 -18.28 9.37 9.45
N PRO A 325 -19.23 9.37 10.40
CA PRO A 325 -20.46 8.57 10.33
C PRO A 325 -21.38 8.98 9.16
N PHE A 326 -21.03 10.03 8.40
CA PHE A 326 -21.74 10.45 7.19
C PHE A 326 -21.32 9.70 5.92
N GLN A 327 -20.27 8.87 5.95
CA GLN A 327 -19.81 8.09 4.78
C GLN A 327 -20.26 6.62 4.78
N SER A 328 -20.69 6.09 5.93
CA SER A 328 -21.25 4.75 6.04
C SER A 328 -22.51 4.64 5.17
N GLY A 329 -22.47 3.84 4.11
CA GLY A 329 -23.72 3.46 3.43
C GLY A 329 -23.71 3.28 1.91
N ILE A 330 -22.58 3.00 1.25
CA ILE A 330 -22.60 2.66 -0.19
C ILE A 330 -21.99 1.28 -0.49
N THR A 331 -21.29 0.68 0.46
CA THR A 331 -20.60 -0.60 0.27
C THR A 331 -21.00 -1.57 1.37
N ASN A 332 -21.70 -2.64 1.00
CA ASN A 332 -22.20 -3.67 1.90
C ASN A 332 -21.13 -4.72 2.24
N GLN A 333 -19.86 -4.30 2.38
CA GLN A 333 -18.74 -5.19 2.68
C GLN A 333 -18.44 -5.11 4.17
N GLN A 334 -18.88 -6.10 4.94
CA GLN A 334 -18.62 -6.21 6.37
C GLN A 334 -17.48 -7.21 6.62
N VAL A 335 -16.47 -6.81 7.40
CA VAL A 335 -15.43 -7.70 7.92
C VAL A 335 -15.97 -8.39 9.16
N LEU A 336 -16.15 -9.70 9.09
CA LEU A 336 -16.64 -10.50 10.23
C LEU A 336 -15.50 -10.91 11.16
N PHE A 337 -14.29 -11.07 10.63
CA PHE A 337 -13.10 -11.44 11.38
C PHE A 337 -11.84 -11.05 10.60
N TYR A 338 -10.78 -10.66 11.31
CA TYR A 338 -9.49 -10.31 10.72
C TYR A 338 -8.35 -10.68 11.68
N ASP A 339 -7.24 -11.15 11.11
CA ASP A 339 -5.99 -11.37 11.83
C ASP A 339 -4.77 -11.14 10.92
N ASP A 340 -3.85 -10.29 11.36
CA ASP A 340 -2.54 -10.08 10.75
C ASP A 340 -1.46 -10.95 11.41
N PHE A 341 -1.81 -11.77 12.39
CA PHE A 341 -0.93 -12.65 13.15
C PHE A 341 0.23 -11.96 13.88
N SER A 342 0.16 -10.64 14.06
CA SER A 342 1.11 -9.87 14.88
C SER A 342 1.04 -10.25 16.37
N GLY A 343 -0.04 -10.90 16.81
CA GLY A 343 -0.24 -11.38 18.17
C GLY A 343 -1.13 -12.62 18.27
N LYS A 344 -1.16 -13.24 19.45
CA LYS A 344 -1.85 -14.53 19.68
C LYS A 344 -3.31 -14.42 20.14
N PHE A 345 -3.90 -13.23 20.06
CA PHE A 345 -5.16 -12.91 20.73
C PHE A 345 -6.40 -13.46 20.02
N ASN A 346 -6.26 -13.84 18.75
CA ASN A 346 -7.36 -14.16 17.84
C ASN A 346 -7.73 -15.65 17.80
N GLY A 347 -7.12 -16.48 18.66
CA GLY A 347 -7.62 -17.82 18.99
C GLY A 347 -7.13 -18.96 18.10
N TRP A 348 -6.18 -18.73 17.20
CA TRP A 348 -5.58 -19.78 16.38
C TRP A 348 -4.88 -20.85 17.21
N LEU A 349 -5.17 -22.11 16.89
CA LEU A 349 -4.67 -23.28 17.61
C LEU A 349 -3.22 -23.60 17.22
N GLU A 350 -2.30 -23.47 18.17
CA GLU A 350 -0.92 -23.95 18.02
C GLU A 350 -0.83 -25.45 18.33
N ASN A 351 -0.10 -26.19 17.52
CA ASN A 351 0.12 -27.62 17.69
C ASN A 351 1.56 -27.96 17.32
N SER A 352 2.19 -28.91 18.00
CA SER A 352 3.54 -29.39 17.72
C SER A 352 3.60 -30.90 17.89
N GLY A 353 4.12 -31.61 16.89
CA GLY A 353 4.22 -33.07 16.88
C GLY A 353 5.28 -33.60 15.93
N THR A 354 5.32 -34.92 15.77
CA THR A 354 6.25 -35.57 14.83
C THR A 354 5.92 -35.27 13.37
N GLU A 355 4.64 -35.00 13.09
CA GLU A 355 4.12 -34.73 11.77
C GLU A 355 4.30 -33.28 11.34
N GLY A 356 4.63 -32.37 12.28
CA GLY A 356 4.80 -30.95 12.00
C GLY A 356 4.37 -30.03 13.14
N GLU A 357 4.20 -28.75 12.83
CA GLU A 357 3.86 -27.69 13.77
C GLU A 357 2.97 -26.61 13.13
N THR A 358 2.02 -26.07 13.89
CA THR A 358 1.30 -24.81 13.61
C THR A 358 1.65 -23.79 14.69
N THR A 359 2.18 -22.63 14.31
CA THR A 359 2.64 -21.62 15.29
C THR A 359 2.68 -20.22 14.70
N TYR A 360 2.75 -19.21 15.57
CA TYR A 360 3.06 -17.84 15.17
C TYR A 360 4.58 -17.68 14.99
N TYR A 361 5.01 -17.08 13.88
CA TYR A 361 6.41 -16.90 13.53
C TYR A 361 6.62 -15.54 12.86
N GLU A 362 7.44 -14.67 13.45
CA GLU A 362 7.84 -13.36 12.89
C GLU A 362 6.66 -12.46 12.43
N GLY A 363 5.54 -12.50 13.15
CA GLY A 363 4.34 -11.71 12.82
C GLY A 363 3.44 -12.38 11.77
N GLN A 364 3.66 -13.64 11.45
CA GLN A 364 2.87 -14.44 10.51
C GLN A 364 2.41 -15.74 11.16
N TYR A 365 1.47 -16.44 10.53
CA TYR A 365 1.12 -17.80 10.94
C TYR A 365 1.84 -18.83 10.09
N ARG A 366 2.63 -19.70 10.72
CA ARG A 366 3.42 -20.73 10.03
C ARG A 366 2.80 -22.11 10.25
N VAL A 367 2.64 -22.84 9.16
CA VAL A 367 2.33 -24.28 9.17
C VAL A 367 3.51 -25.04 8.56
N THR A 368 4.14 -25.89 9.37
CA THR A 368 5.23 -26.78 8.97
C THR A 368 4.71 -28.20 8.96
N VAL A 369 4.78 -28.90 7.82
CA VAL A 369 4.37 -30.30 7.70
C VAL A 369 5.58 -31.16 7.36
N SER A 370 5.93 -32.08 8.25
CA SER A 370 7.15 -32.90 8.17
C SER A 370 6.92 -34.28 7.55
N SER A 371 5.70 -34.81 7.62
CA SER A 371 5.32 -36.13 7.12
C SER A 371 4.75 -36.07 5.71
N ALA A 372 5.08 -37.03 4.85
CA ALA A 372 4.47 -37.17 3.52
C ALA A 372 2.98 -37.55 3.62
N ASN A 373 2.17 -37.14 2.64
CA ASN A 373 0.73 -37.37 2.55
C ASN A 373 -0.03 -36.95 3.82
N PHE A 374 0.40 -35.86 4.45
CA PHE A 374 -0.20 -35.35 5.68
C PHE A 374 -0.69 -33.91 5.50
N ASP A 375 -1.75 -33.56 6.22
CA ASP A 375 -2.30 -32.20 6.32
C ASP A 375 -2.23 -31.74 7.78
N LEU A 376 -1.84 -30.48 7.97
CA LEU A 376 -2.01 -29.75 9.21
C LEU A 376 -2.87 -28.52 8.96
N TRP A 377 -3.63 -28.15 9.97
CA TRP A 377 -4.55 -27.03 9.89
C TRP A 377 -4.62 -26.31 11.23
N SER A 378 -5.13 -25.09 11.19
CA SER A 378 -5.47 -24.31 12.38
C SER A 378 -6.73 -23.51 12.13
N ASN A 379 -7.52 -23.31 13.17
CA ASN A 379 -8.79 -22.60 13.10
C ASN A 379 -8.91 -21.61 14.28
N PRO A 380 -9.57 -20.45 14.09
CA PRO A 380 -9.73 -19.42 15.12
C PRO A 380 -11.04 -19.54 15.93
N GLN A 381 -11.82 -20.62 15.78
CA GLN A 381 -13.10 -20.83 16.46
C GLN A 381 -14.17 -19.81 16.06
N LYS A 382 -14.22 -19.44 14.77
CA LYS A 382 -15.16 -18.49 14.16
C LYS A 382 -16.03 -19.19 13.11
N SER A 383 -17.24 -19.57 13.52
CA SER A 383 -18.17 -20.29 12.65
C SER A 383 -19.07 -19.37 11.82
N PHE A 384 -19.21 -19.69 10.53
CA PHE A 384 -20.03 -18.96 9.56
C PHE A 384 -20.87 -19.91 8.69
N THR A 385 -22.00 -19.42 8.19
CA THR A 385 -22.83 -20.13 7.19
C THR A 385 -22.39 -19.77 5.77
N ASP A 386 -22.40 -18.47 5.49
CA ASP A 386 -21.89 -17.88 4.26
C ASP A 386 -20.69 -16.98 4.61
N SER A 387 -19.59 -17.15 3.88
CA SER A 387 -18.32 -16.47 4.17
C SER A 387 -17.50 -16.26 2.91
N ARG A 388 -16.86 -15.11 2.79
CA ARG A 388 -15.73 -14.88 1.90
C ARG A 388 -14.46 -14.87 2.74
N VAL A 389 -13.61 -15.88 2.57
CA VAL A 389 -12.35 -16.03 3.32
C VAL A 389 -11.20 -15.60 2.43
N GLU A 390 -10.33 -14.73 2.92
CA GLU A 390 -9.14 -14.25 2.21
C GLU A 390 -7.89 -14.42 3.06
N VAL A 391 -6.76 -14.72 2.41
CA VAL A 391 -5.46 -14.83 3.08
C VAL A 391 -4.32 -14.63 2.08
N ASP A 392 -3.22 -14.02 2.54
CA ASP A 392 -1.95 -14.03 1.83
C ASP A 392 -1.11 -15.22 2.27
N THR A 393 -0.45 -15.90 1.33
CA THR A 393 0.31 -17.09 1.65
C THR A 393 1.53 -17.29 0.76
N VAL A 394 2.59 -17.86 1.32
CA VAL A 394 3.85 -18.12 0.61
C VAL A 394 4.52 -19.39 1.12
N ARG A 395 5.13 -20.14 0.20
CA ARG A 395 6.04 -21.23 0.56
C ARG A 395 7.38 -20.67 1.02
N GLN A 396 7.74 -20.96 2.27
CA GLN A 396 9.03 -20.64 2.85
C GLN A 396 10.08 -21.72 2.55
N ASP A 397 9.71 -22.99 2.65
CA ASP A 397 10.64 -24.12 2.50
C ASP A 397 9.91 -25.41 2.05
N GLY A 398 10.68 -26.42 1.63
CA GLY A 398 10.18 -27.73 1.17
C GLY A 398 9.92 -27.80 -0.34
N PRO A 399 9.52 -28.96 -0.90
CA PRO A 399 9.24 -29.14 -2.32
C PRO A 399 8.07 -28.27 -2.80
N GLU A 400 8.02 -28.00 -4.10
CA GLU A 400 6.94 -27.22 -4.70
C GLU A 400 5.63 -28.00 -4.82
N GLY A 401 5.72 -29.34 -4.94
CA GLY A 401 4.57 -30.25 -4.90
C GLY A 401 4.00 -30.36 -3.49
N ASN A 402 3.20 -29.38 -3.11
CA ASN A 402 2.57 -29.25 -1.79
C ASN A 402 1.13 -28.78 -1.94
N ARG A 403 0.39 -28.62 -0.84
CA ARG A 403 -0.93 -28.00 -0.89
C ARG A 403 -1.10 -27.07 0.29
N PHE A 404 -1.68 -25.90 0.06
CA PHE A 404 -1.96 -24.95 1.13
C PHE A 404 -3.05 -23.98 0.73
N GLY A 405 -3.78 -23.47 1.71
CA GLY A 405 -4.89 -22.55 1.49
C GLY A 405 -5.79 -22.45 2.70
N VAL A 406 -7.10 -22.39 2.44
CA VAL A 406 -8.10 -22.05 3.45
C VAL A 406 -9.20 -23.09 3.56
N GLN A 407 -9.81 -23.12 4.73
CA GLN A 407 -10.98 -23.94 5.04
C GLN A 407 -12.20 -23.06 5.26
N CYS A 408 -13.38 -23.60 4.93
CA CYS A 408 -14.66 -23.05 5.37
C CYS A 408 -15.59 -24.18 5.79
N ARG A 409 -16.59 -23.84 6.61
CA ARG A 409 -17.58 -24.79 7.14
C ARG A 409 -16.95 -25.99 7.84
N TYR A 410 -15.84 -25.77 8.55
CA TYR A 410 -15.17 -26.77 9.36
C TYR A 410 -16.02 -27.07 10.60
N ALA A 411 -16.73 -28.19 10.59
CA ALA A 411 -17.49 -28.66 11.74
C ALA A 411 -16.58 -29.43 12.72
N ASP A 412 -15.71 -30.29 12.16
CA ASP A 412 -14.70 -31.06 12.86
C ASP A 412 -13.65 -31.61 11.87
N ALA A 413 -12.66 -32.35 12.37
CA ALA A 413 -11.58 -32.91 11.56
C ALA A 413 -12.04 -33.88 10.46
N ASN A 414 -13.29 -34.36 10.51
CA ASN A 414 -13.88 -35.27 9.54
C ASN A 414 -14.85 -34.56 8.59
N ASN A 415 -15.13 -33.26 8.78
CA ASN A 415 -16.20 -32.53 8.08
C ASN A 415 -15.81 -31.06 7.82
N TYR A 416 -15.29 -30.76 6.63
CA TYR A 416 -14.96 -29.40 6.20
C TYR A 416 -14.82 -29.27 4.67
N TYR A 417 -14.98 -28.05 4.13
CA TYR A 417 -14.52 -27.72 2.78
C TYR A 417 -13.13 -27.07 2.82
N PHE A 418 -12.36 -27.27 1.77
CA PHE A 418 -11.08 -26.61 1.59
C PHE A 418 -10.89 -26.13 0.16
N ALA A 419 -10.15 -25.04 0.01
CA ALA A 419 -9.60 -24.61 -1.26
C ALA A 419 -8.09 -24.42 -1.09
N VAL A 420 -7.32 -25.06 -1.97
CA VAL A 420 -5.87 -25.12 -1.87
C VAL A 420 -5.22 -24.79 -3.20
N ILE A 421 -4.02 -24.23 -3.11
CA ILE A 421 -3.06 -24.09 -4.20
C ILE A 421 -1.80 -24.90 -3.87
N SER A 422 -0.98 -25.13 -4.89
CA SER A 422 0.34 -25.75 -4.80
C SER A 422 1.37 -24.79 -5.37
N SER A 423 2.61 -24.87 -4.89
CA SER A 423 3.67 -23.95 -5.30
C SER A 423 4.16 -24.17 -6.74
N ASP A 424 3.73 -25.26 -7.38
CA ASP A 424 4.00 -25.60 -8.78
C ASP A 424 2.85 -25.20 -9.74
N GLY A 425 1.84 -24.47 -9.27
CA GLY A 425 0.77 -23.90 -10.12
C GLY A 425 -0.53 -24.72 -10.18
N TYR A 426 -0.69 -25.69 -9.30
CA TYR A 426 -1.94 -26.46 -9.20
C TYR A 426 -2.91 -25.85 -8.17
N TYR A 427 -4.21 -26.01 -8.39
CA TYR A 427 -5.27 -25.62 -7.47
C TYR A 427 -6.30 -26.73 -7.29
N GLY A 428 -7.08 -26.69 -6.21
CA GLY A 428 -8.23 -27.56 -6.04
C GLY A 428 -9.22 -27.06 -5.01
N ILE A 429 -10.51 -27.28 -5.28
CA ILE A 429 -11.57 -27.21 -4.28
C ILE A 429 -11.89 -28.65 -3.85
N GLY A 430 -12.10 -28.88 -2.56
CA GLY A 430 -12.41 -30.20 -2.06
C GLY A 430 -13.18 -30.18 -0.75
N LYS A 431 -13.49 -31.37 -0.27
CA LYS A 431 -14.18 -31.59 1.00
C LYS A 431 -13.63 -32.80 1.73
N VAL A 432 -13.78 -32.78 3.04
CA VAL A 432 -13.73 -33.94 3.90
C VAL A 432 -15.13 -34.13 4.45
N VAL A 433 -15.71 -35.31 4.27
CA VAL A 433 -17.02 -35.70 4.84
C VAL A 433 -16.86 -37.11 5.38
N ASP A 434 -17.27 -37.32 6.64
CA ASP A 434 -17.08 -38.59 7.35
C ASP A 434 -15.61 -39.10 7.32
N GLY A 435 -14.66 -38.17 7.26
CA GLY A 435 -13.22 -38.45 7.21
C GLY A 435 -12.67 -38.83 5.84
N GLU A 436 -13.51 -38.87 4.79
CA GLU A 436 -13.08 -39.11 3.41
C GLU A 436 -12.76 -37.78 2.70
N GLN A 437 -11.49 -37.58 2.35
CA GLN A 437 -11.05 -36.42 1.58
C GLN A 437 -11.29 -36.63 0.07
N THR A 438 -11.99 -35.69 -0.56
CA THR A 438 -12.29 -35.73 -2.00
C THR A 438 -12.13 -34.35 -2.63
N PHE A 439 -11.50 -34.29 -3.82
CA PHE A 439 -11.50 -33.10 -4.66
C PHE A 439 -12.80 -33.00 -5.47
N LEU A 440 -13.19 -31.77 -5.76
CA LEU A 440 -14.38 -31.40 -6.53
C LEU A 440 -13.94 -30.55 -7.74
N PRO A 441 -14.14 -31.04 -8.99
CA PRO A 441 -14.58 -32.39 -9.34
C PRO A 441 -13.55 -33.48 -8.99
N LYS A 442 -13.93 -34.76 -9.08
CA LYS A 442 -13.09 -35.91 -8.66
C LYS A 442 -11.85 -36.18 -9.53
N ASN A 443 -11.44 -35.23 -10.36
CA ASN A 443 -10.24 -35.29 -11.21
C ASN A 443 -8.97 -34.79 -10.50
N GLY A 444 -9.05 -34.45 -9.21
CA GLY A 444 -7.91 -33.97 -8.43
C GLY A 444 -7.58 -32.51 -8.72
N MET A 445 -6.41 -32.05 -8.30
CA MET A 445 -5.97 -30.68 -8.54
C MET A 445 -5.74 -30.40 -10.03
N GLN A 446 -6.07 -29.19 -10.47
CA GLN A 446 -5.94 -28.72 -11.86
C GLN A 446 -4.89 -27.61 -11.95
N VAL A 447 -4.38 -27.33 -13.15
CA VAL A 447 -3.34 -26.30 -13.37
C VAL A 447 -3.98 -24.95 -13.71
N THR A 448 -3.40 -23.86 -13.23
CA THR A 448 -3.75 -22.49 -13.63
C THR A 448 -2.51 -21.60 -13.69
N ASP A 449 -2.50 -20.63 -14.61
CA ASP A 449 -1.42 -19.63 -14.73
C ASP A 449 -1.59 -18.46 -13.75
N THR A 450 -2.68 -18.43 -12.97
CA THR A 450 -2.96 -17.37 -11.99
C THR A 450 -2.16 -17.51 -10.70
N ILE A 451 -1.60 -18.70 -10.41
CA ILE A 451 -0.75 -18.93 -9.24
C ILE A 451 0.68 -18.50 -9.56
N PHE A 452 1.25 -17.67 -8.68
CA PHE A 452 2.66 -17.34 -8.73
C PHE A 452 3.47 -18.49 -8.11
N ALA A 453 4.11 -19.29 -8.96
CA ALA A 453 4.88 -20.45 -8.56
C ALA A 453 6.13 -20.10 -7.72
N GLY A 454 6.69 -21.13 -7.06
CA GLY A 454 7.95 -21.03 -6.31
C GLY A 454 7.74 -20.49 -4.89
N THR A 455 8.29 -19.31 -4.62
CA THR A 455 8.27 -18.63 -3.29
C THR A 455 7.65 -17.23 -3.36
N ALA A 456 6.84 -16.97 -4.38
CA ALA A 456 6.09 -15.73 -4.48
C ALA A 456 4.86 -15.78 -3.54
N VAL A 457 4.49 -14.61 -3.00
CA VAL A 457 3.27 -14.46 -2.22
C VAL A 457 2.06 -14.59 -3.14
N ASN A 458 1.10 -15.41 -2.76
CA ASN A 458 -0.18 -15.57 -3.42
C ASN A 458 -1.30 -15.10 -2.49
N HIS A 459 -2.33 -14.47 -3.07
CA HIS A 459 -3.54 -14.10 -2.36
C HIS A 459 -4.66 -15.09 -2.73
N ILE A 460 -5.19 -15.80 -1.74
CA ILE A 460 -6.29 -16.76 -1.92
C ILE A 460 -7.57 -16.12 -1.41
N ARG A 461 -8.64 -16.19 -2.21
CA ARG A 461 -10.00 -15.91 -1.77
C ARG A 461 -10.90 -17.12 -2.02
N PHE A 462 -11.60 -17.56 -0.99
CA PHE A 462 -12.56 -18.66 -1.06
C PHE A 462 -13.94 -18.20 -0.57
N ASP A 463 -14.89 -18.14 -1.51
CA ASP A 463 -16.28 -17.79 -1.23
C ASP A 463 -17.11 -19.06 -1.04
N CYS A 464 -17.65 -19.25 0.16
CA CYS A 464 -18.58 -20.32 0.50
C CYS A 464 -19.96 -19.72 0.73
N VAL A 465 -20.81 -19.72 -0.31
CA VAL A 465 -22.10 -19.01 -0.29
C VAL A 465 -23.22 -19.95 -0.75
N GLY A 466 -24.16 -20.26 0.14
CA GLY A 466 -25.21 -21.24 -0.14
C GLY A 466 -24.59 -22.60 -0.47
N SER A 467 -24.85 -23.14 -1.67
CA SER A 467 -24.22 -24.37 -2.17
C SER A 467 -22.93 -24.14 -2.96
N ARG A 468 -22.63 -22.89 -3.31
CA ARG A 468 -21.59 -22.56 -4.27
C ARG A 468 -20.28 -22.28 -3.53
N LEU A 469 -19.23 -22.98 -3.93
CA LEU A 469 -17.86 -22.81 -3.45
C LEU A 469 -17.05 -22.22 -4.60
N THR A 470 -16.49 -21.02 -4.44
CA THR A 470 -15.77 -20.31 -5.51
C THR A 470 -14.38 -19.91 -5.07
N LEU A 471 -13.37 -20.28 -5.86
CA LEU A 471 -11.97 -19.97 -5.63
C LEU A 471 -11.51 -18.85 -6.57
N TYR A 472 -10.87 -17.84 -5.98
CA TYR A 472 -10.09 -16.84 -6.67
C TYR A 472 -8.65 -16.88 -6.16
N VAL A 473 -7.70 -16.66 -7.05
CA VAL A 473 -6.27 -16.59 -6.72
C VAL A 473 -5.69 -15.35 -7.39
N ASN A 474 -4.97 -14.54 -6.62
CA ASN A 474 -4.36 -13.28 -7.05
C ASN A 474 -5.36 -12.32 -7.71
N GLY A 475 -6.61 -12.35 -7.27
CA GLY A 475 -7.71 -11.53 -7.77
C GLY A 475 -8.48 -12.12 -8.95
N ASP A 476 -7.96 -13.16 -9.59
CA ASP A 476 -8.57 -13.80 -10.76
C ASP A 476 -9.48 -14.96 -10.35
N TYR A 477 -10.61 -15.11 -11.05
CA TYR A 477 -11.50 -16.27 -10.91
C TYR A 477 -10.79 -17.53 -11.42
N VAL A 478 -10.73 -18.57 -10.58
CA VAL A 478 -10.08 -19.84 -10.93
C VAL A 478 -11.11 -20.93 -11.18
N ASP A 479 -12.00 -21.19 -10.21
CA ASP A 479 -12.99 -22.28 -10.34
C ASP A 479 -14.18 -22.08 -9.39
N ALA A 480 -15.28 -22.78 -9.66
CA ALA A 480 -16.38 -22.89 -8.74
C ALA A 480 -17.21 -24.18 -8.90
N VAL A 481 -17.59 -24.76 -7.76
CA VAL A 481 -18.34 -26.02 -7.67
C VAL A 481 -19.59 -25.84 -6.82
N ASP A 482 -20.59 -26.70 -7.03
CA ASP A 482 -21.78 -26.78 -6.18
C ASP A 482 -21.76 -28.03 -5.32
N ASP A 483 -21.86 -27.86 -4.01
CA ASP A 483 -21.94 -28.94 -3.01
C ASP A 483 -22.79 -28.49 -1.82
N ASN A 484 -23.54 -29.41 -1.20
CA ASN A 484 -24.53 -29.09 -0.16
C ASN A 484 -24.35 -29.92 1.12
N ASP A 485 -23.26 -30.66 1.24
CA ASP A 485 -23.04 -31.59 2.35
C ASP A 485 -22.79 -30.82 3.67
N LEU A 486 -22.06 -29.71 3.61
CA LEU A 486 -21.75 -28.88 4.78
C LEU A 486 -22.34 -27.48 4.63
N LYS A 487 -22.91 -26.95 5.72
CA LYS A 487 -23.65 -25.67 5.70
C LYS A 487 -23.09 -24.60 6.62
N VAL A 488 -22.46 -25.00 7.71
CA VAL A 488 -21.96 -24.10 8.74
C VAL A 488 -20.75 -24.73 9.39
N GLY A 489 -19.80 -23.90 9.80
CA GLY A 489 -18.64 -24.35 10.54
C GLY A 489 -17.57 -23.25 10.56
N ASP A 490 -16.48 -23.55 11.24
CA ASP A 490 -15.32 -22.69 11.37
C ASP A 490 -14.62 -22.43 10.03
N VAL A 491 -13.80 -21.39 10.00
CA VAL A 491 -12.85 -21.11 8.93
C VAL A 491 -11.46 -21.52 9.39
N GLY A 492 -10.49 -21.59 8.48
CA GLY A 492 -9.14 -21.92 8.90
C GLY A 492 -8.11 -21.90 7.81
N LEU A 493 -6.89 -22.25 8.20
CA LEU A 493 -5.73 -22.42 7.35
C LEU A 493 -5.43 -23.90 7.23
N LEU A 494 -4.93 -24.32 6.07
CA LEU A 494 -4.49 -25.68 5.84
C LEU A 494 -3.18 -25.66 5.05
N ALA A 495 -2.24 -26.52 5.42
CA ALA A 495 -1.09 -26.87 4.59
C ALA A 495 -0.80 -28.37 4.68
N GLY A 496 -0.20 -28.92 3.63
CA GLY A 496 0.07 -30.34 3.51
C GLY A 496 1.05 -30.68 2.42
N THR A 497 1.44 -31.95 2.40
CA THR A 497 2.43 -32.52 1.48
C THR A 497 1.85 -33.67 0.68
N PHE A 498 2.40 -33.98 -0.49
CA PHE A 498 2.11 -35.20 -1.23
C PHE A 498 3.14 -36.31 -0.92
N GLU A 499 3.68 -36.98 -1.94
CA GLU A 499 4.64 -38.07 -1.79
C GLU A 499 5.98 -37.59 -1.21
N GLU A 500 6.39 -36.37 -1.55
CA GLU A 500 7.58 -35.75 -0.96
C GLU A 500 7.24 -35.10 0.38
N LYS A 501 8.08 -35.37 1.38
CA LYS A 501 7.91 -34.87 2.74
C LYS A 501 8.44 -33.44 2.90
N GLY A 502 7.92 -32.73 3.90
CA GLY A 502 8.43 -31.43 4.31
C GLY A 502 7.82 -30.28 3.51
N THR A 503 7.09 -29.38 4.15
CA THR A 503 6.76 -28.06 3.60
C THR A 503 6.62 -27.07 4.73
N GLN A 504 7.00 -25.81 4.48
CA GLN A 504 6.77 -24.71 5.40
C GLN A 504 6.03 -23.61 4.66
N ILE A 505 4.83 -23.31 5.12
CA ILE A 505 3.95 -22.29 4.54
C ILE A 505 3.70 -21.20 5.56
N LEU A 506 3.83 -19.95 5.11
CA LEU A 506 3.49 -18.77 5.88
C LEU A 506 2.15 -18.24 5.40
N PHE A 507 1.35 -17.75 6.34
CA PHE A 507 0.06 -17.10 6.11
C PHE A 507 0.05 -15.74 6.80
N ASP A 508 -0.57 -14.78 6.14
CA ASP A 508 -0.68 -13.40 6.58
C ASP A 508 -2.02 -12.78 6.16
N ASN A 509 -2.42 -11.68 6.80
CA ASN A 509 -3.62 -10.89 6.47
C ASN A 509 -4.89 -11.73 6.28
N PHE A 510 -5.20 -12.62 7.22
CA PHE A 510 -6.40 -13.45 7.14
C PHE A 510 -7.66 -12.61 7.41
N ALA A 511 -8.64 -12.67 6.52
CA ALA A 511 -9.87 -11.92 6.65
C ALA A 511 -11.09 -12.79 6.30
N VAL A 512 -12.19 -12.58 7.01
CA VAL A 512 -13.50 -13.12 6.69
C VAL A 512 -14.45 -11.97 6.46
N PHE A 513 -15.11 -11.96 5.31
CA PHE A 513 -16.12 -10.98 4.97
C PHE A 513 -17.50 -11.61 4.90
N GLN A 514 -18.52 -10.81 5.20
CA GLN A 514 -19.88 -11.09 4.79
C GLN A 514 -19.90 -11.04 3.24
N PRO A 515 -20.30 -12.14 2.57
CA PRO A 515 -20.24 -12.25 1.11
C PRO A 515 -21.29 -11.39 0.38
#